data_AF-A0A2J6X4V8-F1
#
_entry.id   AF-A0A2J6X4V8-F1
#
_cell.length_a   1.000
_cell.length_b   1.000
_cell.length_c   1.000
_cell.angle_alpha   90.00
_cell.angle_beta   90.00
_cell.angle_gamma   90.00
#
_symmetry.space_group_name_H-M   'P 1'
#
loop_
_entity.id
_entity.type
_entity.pdbx_description
1 polymer ?
#
loop_
_entity_poly.entity_id
_entity_poly.type
_entity_poly.pdbx_seq_one_letter_code
_entity_poly.pdbx_strand_id
1 'polypeptide(L)'
;VSGVIVRIGETGGAHDVAGYTGHLIYHEVAAIRHLIATLLPVCAQFDRHLIIRTWTLGIGEAGDLLCSPERYAAVFADQRDPHLLVSIKHTPADFFRLLPPNPTLGLHGPCQIVELQNRREYELFGLVPSGLTGLHGAAIRRAAHEPQCVGIWAWNSTGGWGGGGASIGPNGWNLWTEAGSALTAALAAHPECDAEQFVSEWFDQRLIGYDPAFVRAVTTAYLESERLIEQGWYLGHAPGMWRVGGIVVPSLLWVWWMRPTAALPVWVYLVETLGEIEPVIAWTEQAVQEAQHLYEQVAMYAPPDDPLAQQLVTSLAYLVDALTIAWHTRACLLRFVTMVQREQADTVRLRTLFRSEGTRLRAAIRYHLERWGGRSDFPPLELTELTAFLDRWKRAPHWVRQQVRLAAWLVALARRQPPRSAPAWALFNVLFPTRWRRRLLQTTLPWLSRR
;
A
#
# COMPACT_ATOMS: atom_id res chain seq x y z
N VAL A 1 -4.01 21.93 -24.01
CA VAL A 1 -4.81 21.14 -23.04
C VAL A 1 -5.51 20.04 -23.81
N SER A 2 -5.25 18.78 -23.50
CA SER A 2 -5.77 17.60 -24.25
C SER A 2 -7.06 17.01 -23.66
N GLY A 3 -7.48 17.46 -22.49
CA GLY A 3 -8.61 16.89 -21.78
C GLY A 3 -8.76 17.38 -20.36
N VAL A 4 -9.73 16.79 -19.66
CA VAL A 4 -10.00 16.98 -18.24
C VAL A 4 -9.94 15.63 -17.54
N ILE A 5 -9.32 15.61 -16.37
CA ILE A 5 -9.27 14.42 -15.52
C ILE A 5 -10.06 14.69 -14.25
N VAL A 6 -10.98 13.80 -13.95
CA VAL A 6 -11.83 13.89 -12.77
C VAL A 6 -11.46 12.76 -11.80
N ARG A 7 -11.11 13.14 -10.58
CA ARG A 7 -10.98 12.23 -9.44
C ARG A 7 -12.12 12.53 -8.46
N ILE A 8 -12.90 11.50 -8.13
CA ILE A 8 -13.94 11.55 -7.09
C ILE A 8 -13.56 10.61 -5.94
N GLY A 9 -14.37 10.55 -4.88
CA GLY A 9 -14.34 9.45 -3.92
C GLY A 9 -13.22 9.45 -2.87
N GLU A 10 -12.30 10.40 -2.90
CA GLU A 10 -11.35 10.66 -1.82
C GLU A 10 -11.84 11.86 -1.00
N THR A 11 -12.01 11.65 0.30
CA THR A 11 -12.40 12.68 1.27
C THR A 11 -11.79 12.31 2.61
N GLY A 12 -11.53 13.32 3.44
CA GLY A 12 -10.90 13.15 4.74
C GLY A 12 -10.32 14.48 5.21
N GLY A 13 -10.15 14.63 6.52
CA GLY A 13 -9.54 15.82 7.09
C GLY A 13 -8.04 15.92 6.80
N ALA A 14 -7.44 14.98 6.07
CA ALA A 14 -6.13 15.16 5.44
C ALA A 14 -6.08 16.38 4.53
N HIS A 15 -7.23 16.82 4.01
CA HIS A 15 -7.37 18.01 3.18
C HIS A 15 -7.91 19.22 3.96
N ASP A 16 -8.22 19.07 5.25
CA ASP A 16 -8.70 20.17 6.07
C ASP A 16 -7.51 21.07 6.43
N VAL A 17 -7.66 22.36 6.17
CA VAL A 17 -6.66 23.39 6.52
C VAL A 17 -7.43 24.49 7.22
N ALA A 18 -6.90 25.04 8.33
CA ALA A 18 -7.55 26.02 9.20
C ALA A 18 -8.67 26.87 8.55
N GLY A 19 -9.94 26.48 8.76
CA GLY A 19 -11.13 27.17 8.24
C GLY A 19 -11.76 26.55 6.97
N TYR A 20 -11.06 25.64 6.30
CA TYR A 20 -11.52 24.86 5.16
C TYR A 20 -11.74 23.41 5.56
N THR A 21 -12.94 22.88 5.25
CA THR A 21 -13.28 21.47 5.40
C THR A 21 -13.80 20.91 4.10
N GLY A 22 -13.19 19.82 3.63
CA GLY A 22 -13.62 19.12 2.42
C GLY A 22 -14.84 18.23 2.68
N HIS A 23 -15.79 18.19 1.73
CA HIS A 23 -16.92 17.26 1.76
C HIS A 23 -17.04 16.53 0.41
N LEU A 24 -17.22 15.21 0.46
CA LEU A 24 -17.50 14.42 -0.74
C LEU A 24 -18.94 14.70 -1.22
N ILE A 25 -19.06 15.27 -2.42
CA ILE A 25 -20.35 15.58 -3.05
C ILE A 25 -20.82 14.50 -4.04
N TYR A 26 -19.91 13.68 -4.57
CA TYR A 26 -20.23 12.59 -5.50
C TYR A 26 -20.18 11.25 -4.78
N HIS A 27 -21.32 10.81 -4.27
CA HIS A 27 -21.46 9.55 -3.52
C HIS A 27 -22.57 8.63 -4.06
N GLU A 28 -23.21 9.00 -5.17
CA GLU A 28 -24.29 8.25 -5.85
C GLU A 28 -23.98 8.03 -7.32
N VAL A 29 -24.48 6.93 -7.89
CA VAL A 29 -24.32 6.61 -9.31
C VAL A 29 -24.92 7.72 -10.18
N ALA A 30 -26.11 8.20 -9.81
CA ALA A 30 -26.79 9.28 -10.53
C ALA A 30 -25.96 10.57 -10.59
N ALA A 31 -25.28 10.93 -9.50
CA ALA A 31 -24.43 12.11 -9.43
C ALA A 31 -23.21 12.00 -10.35
N ILE A 32 -22.59 10.81 -10.43
CA ILE A 32 -21.45 10.56 -11.33
C ILE A 32 -21.90 10.60 -12.79
N ARG A 33 -23.04 9.97 -13.11
CA ARG A 33 -23.61 10.02 -14.46
C ARG A 33 -23.98 11.45 -14.89
N HIS A 34 -24.52 12.25 -13.98
CA HIS A 34 -24.81 13.66 -14.24
C HIS A 34 -23.55 14.49 -14.49
N LEU A 35 -22.47 14.23 -13.74
CA LEU A 35 -21.17 14.86 -13.97
C LEU A 35 -20.62 14.54 -15.36
N ILE A 36 -20.67 13.26 -15.77
CA ILE A 36 -20.27 12.84 -17.13
C ILE A 36 -21.13 13.53 -18.18
N ALA A 37 -22.46 13.50 -18.04
CA ALA A 37 -23.39 14.11 -19.00
C ALA A 37 -23.20 15.63 -19.15
N THR A 38 -22.65 16.30 -18.12
CA THR A 38 -22.38 17.74 -18.13
C THR A 38 -21.04 18.07 -18.78
N LEU A 39 -19.98 17.30 -18.47
CA LEU A 39 -18.62 17.59 -18.93
C LEU A 39 -18.32 17.02 -20.31
N LEU A 40 -18.87 15.84 -20.63
CA LEU A 40 -18.57 15.12 -21.87
C LEU A 40 -18.94 15.90 -23.14
N PRO A 41 -20.11 16.56 -23.26
CA PRO A 41 -20.45 17.33 -24.46
C PRO A 41 -19.46 18.47 -24.74
N VAL A 42 -18.94 19.12 -23.69
CA VAL A 42 -17.92 20.15 -23.83
C VAL A 42 -16.61 19.53 -24.33
N CYS A 43 -16.19 18.41 -23.74
CA CYS A 43 -14.98 17.71 -24.18
C CYS A 43 -15.08 17.28 -25.65
N ALA A 44 -16.21 16.69 -26.05
CA ALA A 44 -16.48 16.28 -27.42
C ALA A 44 -16.53 17.46 -28.40
N GLN A 45 -17.15 18.59 -28.02
CA GLN A 45 -17.19 19.81 -28.84
C GLN A 45 -15.78 20.30 -29.22
N PHE A 46 -14.82 20.15 -28.30
CA PHE A 46 -13.45 20.61 -28.51
C PHE A 46 -12.47 19.49 -28.91
N ASP A 47 -12.96 18.28 -29.19
CA ASP A 47 -12.13 17.11 -29.49
C ASP A 47 -11.07 16.85 -28.39
N ARG A 48 -11.55 16.75 -27.15
CA ARG A 48 -10.74 16.54 -25.94
C ARG A 48 -11.27 15.36 -25.16
N HIS A 49 -10.41 14.71 -24.38
CA HIS A 49 -10.83 13.58 -23.55
C HIS A 49 -11.36 14.01 -22.17
N LEU A 50 -12.42 13.34 -21.71
CA LEU A 50 -12.82 13.30 -20.31
C LEU A 50 -12.36 11.97 -19.70
N ILE A 51 -11.46 12.02 -18.73
CA ILE A 51 -10.98 10.84 -18.03
C ILE A 51 -11.61 10.79 -16.63
N ILE A 52 -12.43 9.77 -16.37
CA ILE A 52 -13.02 9.53 -15.04
C ILE A 52 -12.18 8.47 -14.31
N ARG A 53 -11.53 8.85 -13.21
CA ARG A 53 -10.84 7.89 -12.33
C ARG A 53 -11.85 7.17 -11.44
N THR A 54 -11.79 5.84 -11.39
CA THR A 54 -12.74 5.02 -10.59
C THR A 54 -12.40 4.95 -9.10
N TRP A 55 -11.28 5.55 -8.68
CA TRP A 55 -10.82 5.55 -7.29
C TRP A 55 -11.87 6.12 -6.35
N THR A 56 -12.50 5.27 -5.55
CA THR A 56 -13.54 5.61 -4.57
C THR A 56 -13.33 4.77 -3.30
N LEU A 57 -13.62 5.35 -2.13
CA LEU A 57 -13.29 4.74 -0.83
C LEU A 57 -14.50 4.62 0.11
N GLY A 58 -15.39 3.67 -0.18
CA GLY A 58 -16.39 3.12 0.74
C GLY A 58 -17.49 4.06 1.22
N ILE A 59 -17.58 5.28 0.66
CA ILE A 59 -18.57 6.30 1.06
C ILE A 59 -19.69 6.37 0.04
N GLY A 60 -20.91 6.16 0.51
CA GLY A 60 -22.14 6.20 -0.28
C GLY A 60 -22.30 5.02 -1.22
N GLU A 61 -23.30 5.14 -2.09
CA GLU A 61 -23.63 4.17 -3.13
C GLU A 61 -22.40 3.89 -4.00
N ALA A 62 -21.72 4.94 -4.46
CA ALA A 62 -20.57 4.85 -5.36
C ALA A 62 -19.24 4.53 -4.67
N GLY A 63 -19.25 4.22 -3.37
CA GLY A 63 -18.04 4.05 -2.58
C GLY A 63 -17.15 2.87 -3.00
N ASP A 64 -17.70 1.89 -3.71
CA ASP A 64 -16.98 0.71 -4.18
C ASP A 64 -16.76 0.68 -5.71
N LEU A 65 -16.95 1.82 -6.40
CA LEU A 65 -16.78 1.94 -7.85
C LEU A 65 -15.40 1.46 -8.34
N LEU A 66 -14.36 1.59 -7.50
CA LEU A 66 -13.01 1.12 -7.81
C LEU A 66 -12.96 -0.38 -8.13
N CYS A 67 -13.78 -1.20 -7.48
CA CYS A 67 -13.60 -2.66 -7.46
C CYS A 67 -14.91 -3.46 -7.60
N SER A 68 -16.03 -2.80 -7.84
CA SER A 68 -17.35 -3.43 -7.96
C SER A 68 -17.80 -3.48 -9.43
N PRO A 69 -17.86 -4.67 -10.06
CA PRO A 69 -18.39 -4.83 -11.42
C PRO A 69 -19.82 -4.30 -11.58
N GLU A 70 -20.67 -4.53 -10.59
CA GLU A 70 -22.05 -4.02 -10.56
C GLU A 70 -22.06 -2.48 -10.56
N ARG A 71 -21.24 -1.86 -9.69
CA ARG A 71 -21.16 -0.41 -9.61
C ARG A 71 -20.58 0.20 -10.89
N TYR A 72 -19.57 -0.43 -11.46
CA TYR A 72 -18.97 -0.04 -12.73
C TYR A 72 -20.02 -0.06 -13.85
N ALA A 73 -20.76 -1.16 -13.99
CA ALA A 73 -21.81 -1.30 -14.99
C ALA A 73 -22.91 -0.24 -14.81
N ALA A 74 -23.33 0.02 -13.58
CA ALA A 74 -24.35 1.03 -13.28
C ALA A 74 -23.93 2.45 -13.72
N VAL A 75 -22.64 2.78 -13.64
CA VAL A 75 -22.13 4.09 -14.09
C VAL A 75 -21.88 4.11 -15.60
N PHE A 76 -21.29 3.04 -16.17
CA PHE A 76 -20.62 3.10 -17.47
C PHE A 76 -21.18 2.19 -18.57
N ALA A 77 -22.04 1.21 -18.28
CA ALA A 77 -22.39 0.15 -19.23
C ALA A 77 -23.06 0.63 -20.52
N ASP A 78 -23.68 1.82 -20.53
CA ASP A 78 -24.34 2.44 -21.68
C ASP A 78 -23.52 3.58 -22.32
N GLN A 79 -22.35 3.90 -21.79
CA GLN A 79 -21.50 4.97 -22.28
C GLN A 79 -20.62 4.48 -23.45
N ARG A 80 -20.64 5.18 -24.58
CA ARG A 80 -19.93 4.77 -25.82
C ARG A 80 -19.17 5.90 -26.52
N ASP A 81 -19.20 7.12 -25.98
CA ASP A 81 -18.53 8.26 -26.60
C ASP A 81 -17.00 8.06 -26.59
N PRO A 82 -16.30 8.20 -27.74
CA PRO A 82 -14.85 8.00 -27.82
C PRO A 82 -14.04 9.03 -27.02
N HIS A 83 -14.63 10.16 -26.63
CA HIS A 83 -13.99 11.16 -25.79
C HIS A 83 -14.02 10.79 -24.31
N LEU A 84 -14.85 9.82 -23.89
CA LEU A 84 -14.89 9.35 -22.51
C LEU A 84 -13.92 8.18 -22.31
N LEU A 85 -13.01 8.35 -21.36
CA LEU A 85 -12.10 7.29 -20.90
C LEU A 85 -12.29 7.05 -19.41
N VAL A 86 -12.02 5.83 -18.98
CA VAL A 86 -12.06 5.46 -17.56
C VAL A 86 -10.67 5.02 -17.12
N SER A 87 -10.22 5.54 -15.98
CA SER A 87 -8.91 5.24 -15.44
C SER A 87 -9.05 4.30 -14.23
N ILE A 88 -8.46 3.10 -14.33
CA ILE A 88 -8.68 1.97 -13.41
C ILE A 88 -7.33 1.49 -12.89
N LYS A 89 -7.14 1.45 -11.56
CA LYS A 89 -5.94 0.86 -10.97
C LYS A 89 -5.84 -0.63 -11.29
N HIS A 90 -4.62 -1.11 -11.53
CA HIS A 90 -4.38 -2.54 -11.82
C HIS A 90 -4.86 -3.49 -10.71
N THR A 91 -4.94 -3.01 -9.47
CA THR A 91 -5.47 -3.74 -8.31
C THR A 91 -6.77 -3.11 -7.80
N PRO A 92 -7.63 -3.88 -7.10
CA PRO A 92 -8.92 -3.41 -6.55
C PRO A 92 -8.76 -2.52 -5.30
N ALA A 93 -7.59 -1.92 -5.09
CA ALA A 93 -7.26 -1.09 -3.94
C ALA A 93 -6.18 -0.06 -4.33
N ASP A 94 -5.47 0.49 -3.35
CA ASP A 94 -4.52 1.58 -3.56
C ASP A 94 -3.13 1.11 -4.04
N PHE A 95 -3.08 0.49 -5.22
CA PHE A 95 -1.84 -0.01 -5.83
C PHE A 95 -1.08 -1.09 -5.04
N PHE A 96 -1.60 -1.58 -3.92
CA PHE A 96 -0.99 -2.65 -3.13
C PHE A 96 -0.67 -3.86 -4.00
N ARG A 97 0.53 -4.43 -3.82
CA ARG A 97 0.88 -5.73 -4.39
C ARG A 97 0.16 -6.85 -3.67
N LEU A 98 0.28 -8.06 -4.23
CA LEU A 98 -0.32 -9.28 -3.71
C LEU A 98 -1.85 -9.27 -3.68
N LEU A 99 -2.49 -8.30 -4.34
CA LEU A 99 -3.93 -8.31 -4.57
C LEU A 99 -4.24 -8.99 -5.90
N PRO A 100 -5.41 -9.64 -6.04
CA PRO A 100 -5.87 -10.06 -7.35
C PRO A 100 -5.99 -8.84 -8.28
N PRO A 101 -5.96 -9.03 -9.61
CA PRO A 101 -6.20 -7.92 -10.51
C PRO A 101 -7.57 -7.30 -10.29
N ASN A 102 -7.72 -6.02 -10.65
CA ASN A 102 -8.97 -5.31 -10.49
C ASN A 102 -10.09 -5.97 -11.32
N PRO A 103 -11.22 -6.38 -10.70
CA PRO A 103 -12.30 -7.09 -11.40
C PRO A 103 -13.09 -6.21 -12.37
N THR A 104 -12.84 -4.89 -12.42
CA THR A 104 -13.50 -3.99 -13.38
C THR A 104 -12.72 -3.81 -14.69
N LEU A 105 -11.48 -4.30 -14.76
CA LEU A 105 -10.70 -4.29 -16.00
C LEU A 105 -11.35 -5.18 -17.06
N GLY A 106 -11.46 -4.67 -18.28
CA GLY A 106 -12.07 -5.37 -19.42
C GLY A 106 -13.61 -5.27 -19.49
N LEU A 107 -14.27 -4.73 -18.47
CA LEU A 107 -15.73 -4.59 -18.48
C LEU A 107 -16.23 -3.60 -19.55
N HIS A 108 -17.36 -3.93 -20.17
CA HIS A 108 -18.02 -3.10 -21.18
C HIS A 108 -18.29 -1.66 -20.73
N GLY A 109 -18.05 -0.70 -21.62
CA GLY A 109 -18.25 0.73 -21.34
C GLY A 109 -17.31 1.60 -22.19
N PRO A 110 -16.85 2.74 -21.67
CA PRO A 110 -15.81 3.57 -22.29
C PRO A 110 -14.44 2.89 -22.24
N CYS A 111 -13.53 3.26 -23.15
CA CYS A 111 -12.17 2.73 -23.17
C CYS A 111 -11.44 3.00 -21.85
N GLN A 112 -10.60 2.05 -21.45
CA GLN A 112 -9.93 2.01 -20.16
C GLN A 112 -8.45 2.37 -20.28
N ILE A 113 -7.96 3.17 -19.34
CA ILE A 113 -6.53 3.36 -19.09
C ILE A 113 -6.21 2.67 -17.77
N VAL A 114 -5.18 1.83 -17.76
CA VAL A 114 -4.77 1.11 -16.54
C VAL A 114 -3.78 1.95 -15.75
N GLU A 115 -4.10 2.26 -14.49
CA GLU A 115 -3.22 2.99 -13.58
C GLU A 115 -2.23 2.08 -12.85
N LEU A 116 -0.96 2.48 -12.88
CA LEU A 116 0.19 1.86 -12.21
C LEU A 116 0.94 2.91 -11.39
N GLN A 117 1.71 2.50 -10.40
CA GLN A 117 2.48 3.43 -9.56
C GLN A 117 3.92 2.94 -9.44
N ASN A 118 4.86 3.76 -9.91
CA ASN A 118 6.30 3.48 -9.88
C ASN A 118 6.94 3.95 -8.58
N ARG A 119 6.60 5.16 -8.11
CA ARG A 119 6.95 5.57 -6.75
C ARG A 119 5.96 4.95 -5.77
N ARG A 120 6.34 3.78 -5.26
CA ARG A 120 5.50 2.92 -4.43
C ARG A 120 5.20 3.56 -3.07
N GLU A 121 4.01 4.14 -2.95
CA GLU A 121 3.54 4.91 -1.79
C GLU A 121 3.64 4.12 -0.48
N TYR A 122 3.09 2.91 -0.49
CA TYR A 122 3.03 2.04 0.68
C TYR A 122 4.28 1.16 0.85
N GLU A 123 5.26 1.30 -0.04
CA GLU A 123 6.51 0.53 -0.05
C GLU A 123 7.67 1.51 0.15
N LEU A 124 7.51 2.32 1.22
CA LEU A 124 8.48 3.32 1.69
C LEU A 124 8.72 4.47 0.72
N PHE A 125 7.72 4.87 -0.08
CA PHE A 125 7.76 6.07 -0.94
C PHE A 125 8.92 6.12 -1.95
N GLY A 126 9.45 4.98 -2.37
CA GLY A 126 10.64 4.94 -3.25
C GLY A 126 11.95 5.29 -2.55
N LEU A 127 11.98 5.38 -1.21
CA LEU A 127 13.22 5.50 -0.43
C LEU A 127 14.14 4.29 -0.62
N VAL A 128 13.56 3.13 -0.91
CA VAL A 128 14.25 1.84 -1.03
C VAL A 128 14.01 1.27 -2.43
N PRO A 129 14.83 0.31 -2.90
CA PRO A 129 14.47 -0.45 -4.10
C PRO A 129 13.17 -1.22 -3.85
N SER A 130 12.30 -1.21 -4.85
CA SER A 130 11.06 -1.96 -4.88
C SER A 130 10.77 -2.37 -6.31
N GLY A 131 11.35 -3.50 -6.72
CA GLY A 131 11.23 -4.06 -8.06
C GLY A 131 9.78 -4.23 -8.51
N LEU A 132 9.57 -4.13 -9.82
CA LEU A 132 8.26 -4.08 -10.49
C LEU A 132 8.16 -5.06 -11.67
N THR A 133 9.14 -5.97 -11.84
CA THR A 133 9.21 -6.88 -12.98
C THR A 133 8.00 -7.81 -13.00
N GLY A 134 7.69 -8.43 -11.86
CA GLY A 134 6.52 -9.29 -11.70
C GLY A 134 5.23 -8.48 -11.70
N LEU A 135 5.15 -7.48 -10.83
CA LEU A 135 3.94 -6.69 -10.59
C LEU A 135 3.44 -5.95 -11.85
N HIS A 136 4.30 -5.13 -12.47
CA HIS A 136 3.90 -4.36 -13.65
C HIS A 136 3.84 -5.25 -14.89
N GLY A 137 4.73 -6.23 -15.02
CA GLY A 137 4.69 -7.21 -16.10
C GLY A 137 3.35 -7.94 -16.17
N ALA A 138 2.87 -8.47 -15.04
CA ALA A 138 1.57 -9.15 -14.98
C ALA A 138 0.40 -8.21 -15.28
N ALA A 139 0.41 -6.99 -14.72
CA ALA A 139 -0.65 -6.01 -14.92
C ALA A 139 -0.75 -5.55 -16.39
N ILE A 140 0.39 -5.24 -17.02
CA ILE A 140 0.45 -4.74 -18.39
C ILE A 140 0.13 -5.85 -19.39
N ARG A 141 0.67 -7.07 -19.21
CA ARG A 141 0.28 -8.21 -20.06
C ARG A 141 -1.21 -8.46 -19.99
N ARG A 142 -1.81 -8.47 -18.80
CA ARG A 142 -3.27 -8.58 -18.68
C ARG A 142 -3.98 -7.48 -19.46
N ALA A 143 -3.59 -6.22 -19.27
CA ALA A 143 -4.21 -5.09 -19.95
C ALA A 143 -4.11 -5.22 -21.48
N ALA A 144 -2.97 -5.69 -22.01
CA ALA A 144 -2.76 -5.88 -23.44
C ALA A 144 -3.70 -6.94 -24.07
N HIS A 145 -4.23 -7.87 -23.28
CA HIS A 145 -5.18 -8.88 -23.74
C HIS A 145 -6.64 -8.42 -23.66
N GLU A 146 -6.91 -7.25 -23.08
CA GLU A 146 -8.26 -6.71 -22.89
C GLU A 146 -8.56 -5.63 -23.95
N PRO A 147 -9.49 -5.86 -24.90
CA PRO A 147 -9.78 -4.90 -25.97
C PRO A 147 -10.26 -3.53 -25.48
N GLN A 148 -10.81 -3.47 -24.27
CA GLN A 148 -11.26 -2.24 -23.65
C GLN A 148 -10.09 -1.37 -23.17
N CYS A 149 -8.92 -1.96 -22.90
CA CYS A 149 -7.75 -1.25 -22.40
C CYS A 149 -6.96 -0.64 -23.56
N VAL A 150 -6.87 0.69 -23.59
CA VAL A 150 -6.25 1.45 -24.68
C VAL A 150 -4.94 2.13 -24.29
N GLY A 151 -4.53 2.01 -23.02
CA GLY A 151 -3.28 2.60 -22.56
C GLY A 151 -3.00 2.42 -21.08
N ILE A 152 -1.84 2.96 -20.68
CA ILE A 152 -1.32 2.91 -19.32
C ILE A 152 -1.15 4.33 -18.78
N TRP A 153 -1.50 4.54 -17.51
CA TRP A 153 -1.13 5.72 -16.74
C TRP A 153 -0.16 5.28 -15.64
N ALA A 154 1.08 5.75 -15.68
CA ALA A 154 2.06 5.51 -14.61
C ALA A 154 2.26 6.73 -13.69
N TRP A 155 2.08 6.53 -12.38
CA TRP A 155 2.41 7.51 -11.34
C TRP A 155 3.91 7.44 -11.02
N ASN A 156 4.71 8.29 -11.69
CA ASN A 156 6.17 8.24 -11.64
C ASN A 156 6.75 8.89 -10.38
N SER A 157 6.56 10.20 -10.18
CA SER A 157 7.12 10.92 -9.03
C SER A 157 6.08 11.32 -7.98
N THR A 158 4.85 10.84 -8.11
CA THR A 158 3.70 11.20 -7.26
C THR A 158 2.98 9.93 -6.80
N GLY A 159 2.33 9.98 -5.63
CA GLY A 159 1.75 8.79 -4.99
C GLY A 159 1.85 8.88 -3.47
N GLY A 160 1.13 9.82 -2.86
CA GLY A 160 1.14 10.03 -1.41
C GLY A 160 2.14 11.07 -0.89
N TRP A 161 1.90 11.52 0.34
CA TRP A 161 2.60 12.61 1.00
C TRP A 161 3.62 12.05 2.00
N GLY A 162 4.90 12.00 1.64
CA GLY A 162 5.92 11.44 2.52
C GLY A 162 7.26 11.19 1.84
N GLY A 163 8.18 10.58 2.60
CA GLY A 163 9.46 10.08 2.09
C GLY A 163 10.61 11.09 1.99
N GLY A 164 10.41 12.38 2.30
CA GLY A 164 11.51 13.36 2.29
C GLY A 164 12.18 13.55 0.92
N GLY A 165 13.36 14.17 0.89
CA GLY A 165 14.06 14.50 -0.37
C GLY A 165 14.43 13.28 -1.23
N ALA A 166 14.94 12.20 -0.64
CA ALA A 166 15.41 11.00 -1.33
C ALA A 166 14.28 10.26 -2.04
N SER A 167 13.05 10.38 -1.57
CA SER A 167 11.89 9.79 -2.24
C SER A 167 11.64 10.38 -3.64
N ILE A 168 12.18 11.56 -3.91
CA ILE A 168 12.09 12.25 -5.20
C ILE A 168 13.46 12.30 -5.87
N GLY A 169 14.55 12.26 -5.10
CA GLY A 169 15.91 12.41 -5.62
C GLY A 169 16.27 13.89 -5.91
N PRO A 170 17.55 14.21 -6.09
CA PRO A 170 18.04 15.59 -6.16
C PRO A 170 17.49 16.37 -7.36
N ASN A 171 17.13 15.68 -8.45
CA ASN A 171 16.67 16.30 -9.70
C ASN A 171 15.21 15.96 -10.05
N GLY A 172 14.40 15.55 -9.08
CA GLY A 172 13.03 15.08 -9.35
C GLY A 172 12.91 13.58 -9.65
N TRP A 173 14.06 12.88 -9.76
CA TRP A 173 14.15 11.45 -10.02
C TRP A 173 15.10 10.73 -9.06
N ASN A 174 14.58 9.72 -8.39
CA ASN A 174 15.33 8.71 -7.63
C ASN A 174 15.60 7.52 -8.56
N LEU A 175 16.82 6.95 -8.51
CA LEU A 175 17.26 5.86 -9.39
C LEU A 175 16.29 4.66 -9.41
N TRP A 176 15.76 4.25 -8.25
CA TRP A 176 14.81 3.13 -8.16
C TRP A 176 13.51 3.41 -8.89
N THR A 177 13.00 4.65 -8.75
CA THR A 177 11.77 5.08 -9.42
C THR A 177 12.01 5.30 -10.91
N GLU A 178 13.21 5.76 -11.28
CA GLU A 178 13.66 5.91 -12.67
C GLU A 178 13.67 4.55 -13.38
N ALA A 179 14.29 3.53 -12.76
CA ALA A 179 14.32 2.16 -13.27
C ALA A 179 12.90 1.58 -13.45
N GLY A 180 12.03 1.75 -12.45
CA GLY A 180 10.63 1.32 -12.52
C GLY A 180 9.84 2.04 -13.62
N SER A 181 10.11 3.33 -13.81
CA SER A 181 9.48 4.14 -14.86
C SER A 181 9.93 3.70 -16.25
N ALA A 182 11.23 3.43 -16.45
CA ALA A 182 11.77 2.93 -17.69
C ALA A 182 11.21 1.53 -18.02
N LEU A 183 11.18 0.62 -17.06
CA LEU A 183 10.61 -0.72 -17.22
C LEU A 183 9.12 -0.65 -17.58
N THR A 184 8.35 0.19 -16.89
CA THR A 184 6.92 0.35 -17.16
C THR A 184 6.67 0.88 -18.57
N ALA A 185 7.48 1.83 -19.03
CA ALA A 185 7.38 2.35 -20.39
C ALA A 185 7.73 1.29 -21.44
N ALA A 186 8.78 0.49 -21.19
CA ALA A 186 9.17 -0.60 -22.07
C ALA A 186 8.08 -1.68 -22.16
N LEU A 187 7.52 -2.10 -21.03
CA LEU A 187 6.41 -3.05 -20.99
C LEU A 187 5.14 -2.49 -21.66
N ALA A 188 4.85 -1.19 -21.49
CA ALA A 188 3.68 -0.58 -22.15
C ALA A 188 3.82 -0.57 -23.69
N ALA A 189 5.03 -0.44 -24.22
CA ALA A 189 5.31 -0.55 -25.64
C ALA A 189 5.37 -2.02 -26.13
N HIS A 190 5.94 -2.89 -25.30
CA HIS A 190 6.18 -4.30 -25.60
C HIS A 190 5.82 -5.18 -24.38
N PRO A 191 4.54 -5.55 -24.22
CA PRO A 191 4.06 -6.27 -23.02
C PRO A 191 4.76 -7.62 -22.74
N GLU A 192 5.30 -8.23 -23.78
CA GLU A 192 5.99 -9.53 -23.74
C GLU A 192 7.51 -9.41 -23.65
N CYS A 193 8.07 -8.19 -23.45
CA CYS A 193 9.52 -8.05 -23.30
C CYS A 193 10.02 -8.74 -22.01
N ASP A 194 11.24 -9.25 -22.05
CA ASP A 194 11.91 -9.78 -20.86
C ASP A 194 12.23 -8.63 -19.89
N ALA A 195 11.45 -8.55 -18.81
CA ALA A 195 11.54 -7.47 -17.84
C ALA A 195 12.85 -7.50 -17.04
N GLU A 196 13.38 -8.69 -16.72
CA GLU A 196 14.62 -8.82 -15.95
C GLU A 196 15.84 -8.48 -16.82
N GLN A 197 15.82 -8.94 -18.07
CA GLN A 197 16.83 -8.56 -19.05
C GLN A 197 16.82 -7.05 -19.29
N PHE A 198 15.64 -6.45 -19.53
CA PHE A 198 15.51 -5.01 -19.73
C PHE A 198 16.08 -4.21 -18.55
N VAL A 199 15.74 -4.59 -17.32
CA VAL A 199 16.24 -3.92 -16.12
C VAL A 199 17.76 -4.03 -16.02
N SER A 200 18.31 -5.20 -16.31
CA SER A 200 19.76 -5.43 -16.28
C SER A 200 20.49 -4.53 -17.28
N GLU A 201 20.04 -4.52 -18.54
CA GLU A 201 20.58 -3.67 -19.60
C GLU A 201 20.41 -2.17 -19.28
N TRP A 202 19.29 -1.79 -18.67
CA TRP A 202 19.03 -0.41 -18.27
C TRP A 202 20.03 0.06 -17.21
N PHE A 203 20.30 -0.75 -16.18
CA PHE A 203 21.29 -0.40 -15.15
C PHE A 203 22.72 -0.36 -15.71
N ASP A 204 23.09 -1.27 -16.61
CA ASP A 204 24.38 -1.27 -17.30
C ASP A 204 24.59 0.04 -18.07
N GLN A 205 23.56 0.52 -18.76
CA GLN A 205 23.61 1.80 -19.47
C GLN A 205 23.59 3.00 -18.52
N ARG A 206 22.72 2.97 -17.50
CA ARG A 206 22.49 4.10 -16.60
C ARG A 206 23.66 4.37 -15.66
N LEU A 207 24.43 3.33 -15.34
CA LEU A 207 25.61 3.36 -14.47
C LEU A 207 26.89 3.14 -15.27
N ILE A 208 26.90 3.53 -16.55
CA ILE A 208 28.12 3.49 -17.36
C ILE A 208 29.24 4.27 -16.68
N GLY A 209 30.42 3.66 -16.55
CA GLY A 209 31.59 4.23 -15.88
C GLY A 209 31.77 3.82 -14.41
N TYR A 210 30.78 3.17 -13.78
CA TYR A 210 30.99 2.51 -12.50
C TYR A 210 31.65 1.14 -12.66
N ASP A 211 32.21 0.59 -11.57
CA ASP A 211 32.74 -0.77 -11.53
C ASP A 211 31.63 -1.79 -11.90
N PRO A 212 31.87 -2.73 -12.83
CA PRO A 212 30.87 -3.74 -13.20
C PRO A 212 30.34 -4.58 -12.02
N ALA A 213 31.14 -4.80 -10.97
CA ALA A 213 30.70 -5.47 -9.75
C ALA A 213 29.70 -4.61 -8.95
N PHE A 214 29.92 -3.29 -8.90
CA PHE A 214 28.96 -2.36 -8.29
C PHE A 214 27.64 -2.34 -9.06
N VAL A 215 27.70 -2.24 -10.40
CA VAL A 215 26.49 -2.25 -11.25
C VAL A 215 25.71 -3.54 -11.04
N ARG A 216 26.37 -4.71 -11.08
CA ARG A 216 25.71 -6.00 -10.80
C ARG A 216 25.07 -6.03 -9.42
N ALA A 217 25.76 -5.56 -8.38
CA ALA A 217 25.22 -5.53 -7.02
C ALA A 217 23.95 -4.65 -6.92
N VAL A 218 23.95 -3.48 -7.56
CA VAL A 218 22.79 -2.57 -7.60
C VAL A 218 21.63 -3.19 -8.40
N THR A 219 21.90 -3.78 -9.56
CA THR A 219 20.90 -4.47 -10.38
C THR A 219 20.26 -5.62 -9.61
N THR A 220 21.06 -6.49 -8.99
CA THR A 220 20.56 -7.57 -8.14
C THR A 220 19.74 -7.04 -6.98
N ALA A 221 20.17 -5.95 -6.34
CA ALA A 221 19.41 -5.34 -5.26
C ALA A 221 18.03 -4.85 -5.71
N TYR A 222 17.92 -4.28 -6.90
CA TYR A 222 16.63 -3.87 -7.45
C TYR A 222 15.73 -5.07 -7.80
N LEU A 223 16.26 -6.07 -8.51
CA LEU A 223 15.48 -7.25 -8.93
C LEU A 223 14.98 -8.05 -7.73
N GLU A 224 15.84 -8.34 -6.76
CA GLU A 224 15.47 -9.11 -5.55
C GLU A 224 14.55 -8.33 -4.61
N SER A 225 14.56 -7.00 -4.66
CA SER A 225 13.74 -6.18 -3.76
C SER A 225 12.24 -6.42 -3.91
N GLU A 226 11.77 -6.87 -5.07
CA GLU A 226 10.35 -7.20 -5.25
C GLU A 226 9.93 -8.31 -4.26
N ARG A 227 10.69 -9.40 -4.22
CA ARG A 227 10.46 -10.52 -3.30
C ARG A 227 10.69 -10.12 -1.84
N LEU A 228 11.72 -9.31 -1.57
CA LEU A 228 11.98 -8.81 -0.21
C LEU A 228 10.84 -7.94 0.34
N ILE A 229 10.24 -7.09 -0.49
CA ILE A 229 9.07 -6.31 -0.09
C ILE A 229 7.87 -7.22 0.14
N GLU A 230 7.64 -8.23 -0.71
CA GLU A 230 6.53 -9.18 -0.54
C GLU A 230 6.60 -10.01 0.74
N GLN A 231 7.80 -10.47 1.09
CA GLN A 231 8.03 -11.34 2.25
C GLN A 231 8.29 -10.54 3.53
N GLY A 232 9.09 -9.47 3.40
CA GLY A 232 9.58 -8.67 4.52
C GLY A 232 8.66 -7.52 4.93
N TRP A 233 8.03 -6.82 3.97
CA TRP A 233 7.21 -5.63 4.23
C TRP A 233 5.70 -5.91 4.16
N TYR A 234 5.29 -6.75 3.22
CA TYR A 234 4.01 -7.45 3.22
C TYR A 234 4.13 -8.76 4.01
N LEU A 235 3.02 -9.47 4.21
CA LEU A 235 2.96 -10.72 4.96
C LEU A 235 2.97 -11.96 4.03
N GLY A 236 3.58 -11.83 2.85
CA GLY A 236 3.49 -12.82 1.78
C GLY A 236 2.09 -12.93 1.14
N HIS A 237 1.94 -13.91 0.26
CA HIS A 237 0.66 -14.23 -0.38
C HIS A 237 -0.28 -14.87 0.65
N ALA A 238 -1.35 -14.15 1.02
CA ALA A 238 -2.38 -14.66 1.92
C ALA A 238 -3.57 -15.22 1.10
N PRO A 239 -4.01 -16.47 1.32
CA PRO A 239 -5.00 -17.14 0.48
C PRO A 239 -6.44 -16.59 0.57
N GLY A 240 -6.69 -15.55 1.37
CA GLY A 240 -8.05 -15.12 1.71
C GLY A 240 -8.20 -13.65 2.08
N MET A 241 -7.73 -12.73 1.24
CA MET A 241 -7.99 -11.30 1.49
C MET A 241 -9.49 -11.02 1.33
N TRP A 242 -10.11 -10.52 2.41
CA TRP A 242 -11.54 -10.28 2.45
C TRP A 242 -11.91 -8.88 1.97
N ARG A 243 -13.17 -8.75 1.55
CA ARG A 243 -13.80 -7.44 1.41
C ARG A 243 -14.36 -7.00 2.76
N VAL A 244 -13.95 -5.85 3.24
CA VAL A 244 -14.56 -5.20 4.42
C VAL A 244 -15.29 -3.96 3.93
N GLY A 245 -16.62 -3.99 4.03
CA GLY A 245 -17.45 -2.89 3.52
C GLY A 245 -17.24 -2.62 2.02
N GLY A 246 -17.15 -3.69 1.21
CA GLY A 246 -16.98 -3.60 -0.25
C GLY A 246 -15.53 -3.39 -0.72
N ILE A 247 -14.62 -2.98 0.16
CA ILE A 247 -13.22 -2.69 -0.18
C ILE A 247 -12.35 -3.92 0.07
N VAL A 248 -11.47 -4.26 -0.88
CA VAL A 248 -10.47 -5.31 -0.73
C VAL A 248 -9.37 -4.84 0.23
N VAL A 249 -9.12 -5.61 1.28
CA VAL A 249 -8.16 -5.25 2.34
C VAL A 249 -6.82 -5.97 2.10
N PRO A 250 -5.70 -5.23 1.95
CA PRO A 250 -4.40 -5.84 1.67
C PRO A 250 -3.76 -6.45 2.92
N SER A 251 -2.76 -7.33 2.73
CA SER A 251 -1.95 -7.85 3.83
C SER A 251 -1.06 -6.76 4.47
N LEU A 252 -0.85 -5.63 3.80
CA LEU A 252 -0.09 -4.49 4.32
C LEU A 252 -0.84 -3.64 5.36
N LEU A 253 -2.04 -4.05 5.78
CA LEU A 253 -2.89 -3.29 6.72
C LEU A 253 -2.20 -2.86 8.03
N TRP A 254 -1.12 -3.54 8.41
CA TRP A 254 -0.33 -3.26 9.61
C TRP A 254 0.47 -1.95 9.55
N VAL A 255 0.59 -1.32 8.38
CA VAL A 255 1.31 -0.05 8.19
C VAL A 255 0.55 0.87 7.25
N TRP A 256 0.36 2.11 7.68
CA TRP A 256 -0.16 3.19 6.84
C TRP A 256 0.99 4.13 6.49
N TRP A 257 1.40 4.20 5.23
CA TRP A 257 2.57 4.96 4.79
C TRP A 257 3.83 4.56 5.57
N MET A 258 4.36 5.45 6.43
CA MET A 258 5.52 5.22 7.30
C MET A 258 5.13 4.90 8.75
N ARG A 259 3.84 4.64 9.03
CA ARG A 259 3.30 4.50 10.39
C ARG A 259 2.79 3.08 10.64
N PRO A 260 3.63 2.19 11.20
CA PRO A 260 3.19 0.91 11.73
C PRO A 260 2.13 1.09 12.83
N THR A 261 1.07 0.28 12.79
CA THR A 261 0.00 0.32 13.79
C THR A 261 0.13 -0.81 14.83
N ALA A 262 -0.30 -0.52 16.05
CA ALA A 262 -0.50 -1.48 17.12
C ALA A 262 -2.01 -1.77 17.37
N ALA A 263 -2.88 -1.35 16.44
CA ALA A 263 -4.32 -1.54 16.55
C ALA A 263 -4.67 -3.03 16.56
N LEU A 264 -5.10 -3.53 17.71
CA LEU A 264 -5.40 -4.96 17.91
C LEU A 264 -6.41 -5.54 16.90
N PRO A 265 -7.46 -4.83 16.46
CA PRO A 265 -8.36 -5.34 15.41
C PRO A 265 -7.65 -5.68 14.10
N VAL A 266 -6.62 -4.91 13.71
CA VAL A 266 -5.81 -5.19 12.52
C VAL A 266 -5.04 -6.49 12.69
N TRP A 267 -4.34 -6.64 13.82
CA TRP A 267 -3.55 -7.85 14.08
C TRP A 267 -4.41 -9.10 14.25
N VAL A 268 -5.61 -8.98 14.82
CA VAL A 268 -6.59 -10.08 14.84
C VAL A 268 -7.05 -10.44 13.43
N TYR A 269 -7.43 -9.46 12.61
CA TYR A 269 -7.78 -9.72 11.21
C TYR A 269 -6.65 -10.44 10.46
N LEU A 270 -5.40 -10.00 10.65
CA LEU A 270 -4.24 -10.62 10.02
C LEU A 270 -4.03 -12.07 10.49
N VAL A 271 -4.10 -12.34 11.79
CA VAL A 271 -3.99 -13.73 12.31
C VAL A 271 -5.09 -14.63 11.73
N GLU A 272 -6.32 -14.15 11.67
CA GLU A 272 -7.43 -14.93 11.09
C GLU A 272 -7.30 -15.13 9.58
N THR A 273 -6.68 -14.18 8.87
CA THR A 273 -6.50 -14.24 7.40
C THR A 273 -5.32 -15.13 7.02
N LEU A 274 -4.24 -15.11 7.81
CA LEU A 274 -3.01 -15.88 7.54
C LEU A 274 -3.15 -17.35 7.96
N GLY A 275 -3.86 -17.62 9.06
CA GLY A 275 -3.97 -18.97 9.63
C GLY A 275 -2.67 -19.40 10.34
N GLU A 276 -1.62 -19.72 9.57
CA GLU A 276 -0.30 -20.11 10.06
C GLU A 276 0.65 -18.91 10.08
N ILE A 277 1.08 -18.49 11.28
CA ILE A 277 1.85 -17.24 11.46
C ILE A 277 3.37 -17.45 11.48
N GLU A 278 3.86 -18.63 11.83
CA GLU A 278 5.30 -18.86 11.99
C GLU A 278 6.06 -18.82 10.65
N PRO A 279 5.55 -19.38 9.53
CA PRO A 279 6.19 -19.22 8.23
C PRO A 279 6.32 -17.74 7.83
N VAL A 280 5.30 -16.92 8.10
CA VAL A 280 5.32 -15.49 7.80
C VAL A 280 6.42 -14.77 8.59
N ILE A 281 6.58 -15.09 9.88
CA ILE A 281 7.65 -14.52 10.71
C ILE A 281 9.03 -14.97 10.19
N ALA A 282 9.19 -16.24 9.84
CA ALA A 282 10.44 -16.79 9.31
C ALA A 282 10.82 -16.19 7.95
N TRP A 283 9.88 -16.02 7.03
CA TRP A 283 10.13 -15.32 5.76
C TRP A 283 10.51 -13.86 5.95
N THR A 284 9.96 -13.20 6.98
CA THR A 284 10.36 -11.82 7.30
C THR A 284 11.80 -11.78 7.80
N GLU A 285 12.20 -12.72 8.66
CA GLU A 285 13.58 -12.84 9.13
C GLU A 285 14.55 -13.10 7.96
N GLN A 286 14.20 -14.03 7.08
CA GLN A 286 14.98 -14.33 5.88
C GLN A 286 15.12 -13.08 4.99
N ALA A 287 14.04 -12.34 4.78
CA ALA A 287 14.09 -11.10 4.01
C ALA A 287 15.01 -10.04 4.63
N VAL A 288 15.10 -9.96 5.97
CA VAL A 288 16.08 -9.09 6.64
C VAL A 288 17.52 -9.53 6.36
N GLN A 289 17.80 -10.84 6.45
CA GLN A 289 19.13 -11.39 6.20
C GLN A 289 19.58 -11.18 4.75
N GLU A 290 18.66 -11.37 3.80
CA GLU A 290 18.93 -11.15 2.39
C GLU A 290 19.08 -9.65 2.06
N ALA A 291 18.24 -8.78 2.63
CA ALA A 291 18.43 -7.34 2.49
C ALA A 291 19.78 -6.87 3.05
N GLN A 292 20.23 -7.46 4.16
CA GLN A 292 21.54 -7.19 4.74
C GLN A 292 22.67 -7.63 3.81
N HIS A 293 22.54 -8.80 3.18
CA HIS A 293 23.52 -9.28 2.20
C HIS A 293 23.60 -8.34 0.98
N LEU A 294 22.46 -7.89 0.44
CA LEU A 294 22.43 -6.94 -0.67
C LEU A 294 23.04 -5.58 -0.29
N TYR A 295 22.73 -5.08 0.91
CA TYR A 295 23.37 -3.90 1.46
C TYR A 295 24.90 -4.04 1.51
N GLU A 296 25.40 -5.15 2.04
CA GLU A 296 26.85 -5.41 2.14
C GLU A 296 27.53 -5.50 0.77
N GLN A 297 26.91 -6.15 -0.20
CA GLN A 297 27.43 -6.23 -1.57
C GLN A 297 27.51 -4.84 -2.22
N VAL A 298 26.44 -4.05 -2.14
CA VAL A 298 26.44 -2.69 -2.72
C VAL A 298 27.45 -1.79 -2.00
N ALA A 299 27.51 -1.85 -0.66
CA ALA A 299 28.46 -1.07 0.13
C ALA A 299 29.92 -1.44 -0.13
N MET A 300 30.22 -2.71 -0.40
CA MET A 300 31.57 -3.20 -0.69
C MET A 300 32.15 -2.59 -1.97
N TYR A 301 31.34 -2.44 -3.01
CA TYR A 301 31.78 -1.93 -4.31
C TYR A 301 31.45 -0.45 -4.54
N ALA A 302 30.75 0.20 -3.60
CA ALA A 302 30.37 1.60 -3.72
C ALA A 302 31.60 2.53 -3.65
N PRO A 303 31.81 3.42 -4.63
CA PRO A 303 32.80 4.48 -4.52
C PRO A 303 32.50 5.39 -3.31
N PRO A 304 33.46 5.63 -2.40
CA PRO A 304 33.19 6.33 -1.13
C PRO A 304 32.78 7.80 -1.32
N ASP A 305 33.31 8.46 -2.34
CA ASP A 305 33.11 9.90 -2.59
C ASP A 305 32.01 10.19 -3.63
N ASP A 306 31.30 9.16 -4.11
CA ASP A 306 30.24 9.32 -5.11
C ASP A 306 28.84 9.48 -4.47
N PRO A 307 28.16 10.63 -4.65
CA PRO A 307 26.88 10.91 -3.99
C PRO A 307 25.77 9.92 -4.33
N LEU A 308 25.69 9.44 -5.58
CA LEU A 308 24.69 8.48 -6.00
C LEU A 308 24.95 7.14 -5.30
N ALA A 309 26.18 6.63 -5.35
CA ALA A 309 26.53 5.37 -4.70
C ALA A 309 26.25 5.40 -3.20
N GLN A 310 26.60 6.49 -2.51
CA GLN A 310 26.31 6.66 -1.08
C GLN A 310 24.80 6.74 -0.79
N GLN A 311 24.00 7.32 -1.70
CA GLN A 311 22.55 7.31 -1.59
C GLN A 311 21.98 5.90 -1.72
N LEU A 312 22.48 5.07 -2.65
CA LEU A 312 22.04 3.68 -2.82
C LEU A 312 22.38 2.81 -1.60
N VAL A 313 23.59 2.98 -1.06
CA VAL A 313 24.01 2.32 0.19
C VAL A 313 23.11 2.74 1.36
N THR A 314 22.84 4.05 1.50
CA THR A 314 21.94 4.56 2.56
C THR A 314 20.52 4.02 2.40
N SER A 315 20.03 3.95 1.17
CA SER A 315 18.72 3.38 0.81
C SER A 315 18.60 1.92 1.24
N LEU A 316 19.61 1.09 0.94
CA LEU A 316 19.60 -0.32 1.34
C LEU A 316 19.73 -0.49 2.85
N ALA A 317 20.53 0.34 3.53
CA ALA A 317 20.56 0.35 4.98
C ALA A 317 19.19 0.70 5.58
N TYR A 318 18.45 1.63 4.96
CA TYR A 318 17.09 1.97 5.37
C TYR A 318 16.12 0.80 5.18
N LEU A 319 16.24 0.06 4.06
CA LEU A 319 15.45 -1.14 3.81
C LEU A 319 15.67 -2.19 4.91
N VAL A 320 16.92 -2.51 5.24
CA VAL A 320 17.26 -3.46 6.30
C VAL A 320 16.60 -3.08 7.62
N ASP A 321 16.69 -1.81 8.01
CA ASP A 321 16.12 -1.34 9.27
C ASP A 321 14.59 -1.38 9.28
N ALA A 322 13.96 -0.95 8.18
CA ALA A 322 12.50 -1.01 8.04
C ALA A 322 11.99 -2.46 8.10
N LEU A 323 12.66 -3.40 7.43
CA LEU A 323 12.33 -4.83 7.49
C LEU A 323 12.60 -5.42 8.88
N THR A 324 13.64 -4.96 9.58
CA THR A 324 13.93 -5.39 10.97
C THR A 324 12.83 -4.95 11.93
N ILE A 325 12.31 -3.72 11.77
CA ILE A 325 11.13 -3.25 12.51
C ILE A 325 9.91 -4.12 12.17
N ALA A 326 9.68 -4.42 10.89
CA ALA A 326 8.57 -5.26 10.46
C ALA A 326 8.65 -6.66 11.09
N TRP A 327 9.83 -7.31 11.05
CA TRP A 327 10.08 -8.62 11.63
C TRP A 327 9.76 -8.66 13.13
N HIS A 328 10.36 -7.78 13.92
CA HIS A 328 10.12 -7.80 15.37
C HIS A 328 8.70 -7.38 15.75
N THR A 329 8.07 -6.52 14.94
CA THR A 329 6.65 -6.17 15.13
C THR A 329 5.76 -7.40 14.95
N ARG A 330 5.98 -8.17 13.88
CA ARG A 330 5.24 -9.40 13.58
C ARG A 330 5.50 -10.49 14.61
N ALA A 331 6.76 -10.75 14.94
CA ALA A 331 7.15 -11.73 15.94
C ALA A 331 6.51 -11.45 17.31
N CYS A 332 6.34 -10.17 17.66
CA CYS A 332 5.66 -9.77 18.88
C CYS A 332 4.13 -9.87 18.75
N LEU A 333 3.52 -9.18 17.78
CA LEU A 333 2.08 -8.96 17.73
C LEU A 333 1.29 -10.16 17.17
N LEU A 334 1.80 -10.86 16.14
CA LEU A 334 1.13 -12.07 15.63
C LEU A 334 1.10 -13.16 16.71
N ARG A 335 2.24 -13.44 17.34
CA ARG A 335 2.31 -14.45 18.43
C ARG A 335 1.44 -14.04 19.62
N PHE A 336 1.47 -12.75 20.00
CA PHE A 336 0.63 -12.25 21.09
C PHE A 336 -0.85 -12.50 20.83
N VAL A 337 -1.34 -12.09 19.66
CA VAL A 337 -2.75 -12.24 19.29
C VAL A 337 -3.14 -13.72 19.18
N THR A 338 -2.34 -14.55 18.50
CA THR A 338 -2.58 -15.99 18.36
C THR A 338 -2.68 -16.70 19.71
N MET A 339 -1.75 -16.41 20.64
CA MET A 339 -1.78 -17.01 21.98
C MET A 339 -3.05 -16.65 22.75
N VAL A 340 -3.53 -15.40 22.63
CA VAL A 340 -4.75 -14.95 23.31
C VAL A 340 -5.99 -15.57 22.67
N GLN A 341 -6.06 -15.67 21.34
CA GLN A 341 -7.21 -16.24 20.61
C GLN A 341 -7.34 -17.75 20.79
N ARG A 342 -6.23 -18.50 20.80
CA ARG A 342 -6.23 -19.96 20.98
C ARG A 342 -6.41 -20.39 22.44
N GLU A 343 -6.65 -19.45 23.36
CA GLU A 343 -6.68 -19.66 24.82
C GLU A 343 -5.39 -20.29 25.39
N GLN A 344 -4.30 -20.29 24.61
CA GLN A 344 -2.98 -20.80 24.98
C GLN A 344 -2.17 -19.81 25.84
N ALA A 345 -2.75 -18.62 26.09
CA ALA A 345 -2.16 -17.55 26.87
C ALA A 345 -2.44 -17.71 28.37
N ASP A 346 -1.52 -18.35 29.10
CA ASP A 346 -1.33 -18.03 30.51
C ASP A 346 -0.48 -16.75 30.66
N THR A 347 -0.55 -16.12 31.84
CA THR A 347 0.17 -14.87 32.13
C THR A 347 1.70 -15.05 32.06
N VAL A 348 2.21 -16.25 32.32
CA VAL A 348 3.65 -16.54 32.32
C VAL A 348 4.18 -16.55 30.89
N ARG A 349 3.55 -17.30 29.98
CA ARG A 349 3.92 -17.38 28.56
C ARG A 349 3.86 -16.02 27.90
N LEU A 350 2.81 -15.23 28.16
CA LEU A 350 2.72 -13.86 27.65
C LEU A 350 3.85 -12.96 28.18
N ARG A 351 4.19 -13.06 29.48
CA ARG A 351 5.34 -12.33 30.03
C ARG A 351 6.65 -12.77 29.39
N THR A 352 6.83 -14.06 29.12
CA THR A 352 8.01 -14.59 28.42
C THR A 352 8.10 -14.03 27.00
N LEU A 353 7.01 -14.04 26.23
CA LEU A 353 6.96 -13.45 24.88
C LEU A 353 7.40 -11.98 24.88
N PHE A 354 6.89 -11.17 25.82
CA PHE A 354 7.26 -9.75 25.87
C PHE A 354 8.64 -9.47 26.49
N ARG A 355 9.19 -10.42 27.27
CA ARG A 355 10.59 -10.38 27.71
C ARG A 355 11.56 -10.68 26.57
N SER A 356 11.19 -11.55 25.64
CA SER A 356 11.98 -11.83 24.42
C SER A 356 11.64 -10.86 23.29
N GLU A 357 10.55 -11.08 22.58
CA GLU A 357 10.18 -10.34 21.36
C GLU A 357 9.83 -8.88 21.64
N GLY A 358 9.15 -8.61 22.76
CA GLY A 358 8.87 -7.24 23.17
C GLY A 358 10.13 -6.42 23.47
N THR A 359 11.19 -7.06 23.97
CA THR A 359 12.50 -6.41 24.20
C THR A 359 13.23 -6.17 22.89
N ARG A 360 13.24 -7.16 21.98
CA ARG A 360 13.83 -7.03 20.64
C ARG A 360 13.16 -5.92 19.83
N LEU A 361 11.83 -5.86 19.83
CA LEU A 361 11.10 -4.77 19.17
C LEU A 361 11.45 -3.39 19.74
N ARG A 362 11.58 -3.25 21.08
CA ARG A 362 12.02 -1.98 21.68
C ARG A 362 13.45 -1.60 21.29
N ALA A 363 14.35 -2.59 21.20
CA ALA A 363 15.73 -2.35 20.79
C ALA A 363 15.77 -1.87 19.33
N ALA A 364 15.04 -2.53 18.44
CA ALA A 364 14.93 -2.13 17.04
C ALA A 364 14.33 -0.73 16.88
N ILE A 365 13.23 -0.41 17.60
CA ILE A 365 12.63 0.94 17.59
C ILE A 365 13.66 1.99 18.02
N ARG A 366 14.41 1.72 19.09
CA ARG A 366 15.42 2.66 19.59
C ARG A 366 16.52 2.89 18.56
N TYR A 367 17.08 1.81 18.03
CA TYR A 367 18.11 1.88 17.00
C TYR A 367 17.63 2.66 15.77
N HIS A 368 16.41 2.40 15.28
CA HIS A 368 15.82 3.13 14.15
C HIS A 368 15.72 4.63 14.43
N LEU A 369 15.21 5.00 15.61
CA LEU A 369 15.07 6.41 15.99
C LEU A 369 16.40 7.11 16.23
N GLU A 370 17.41 6.41 16.75
CA GLU A 370 18.77 6.94 16.92
C GLU A 370 19.46 7.17 15.56
N ARG A 371 19.27 6.25 14.62
CA ARG A 371 19.92 6.30 13.29
C ARG A 371 19.25 7.29 12.33
N TRP A 372 17.92 7.31 12.30
CA TRP A 372 17.13 8.07 11.32
C TRP A 372 16.46 9.31 11.92
N GLY A 373 16.46 9.46 13.24
CA GLY A 373 15.87 10.61 13.92
C GLY A 373 16.48 11.93 13.47
N GLY A 374 15.61 12.94 13.25
CA GLY A 374 16.03 14.29 12.88
C GLY A 374 16.48 14.44 11.41
N ARG A 375 16.55 13.36 10.63
CA ARG A 375 16.88 13.45 9.21
C ARG A 375 15.69 13.98 8.40
N SER A 376 15.92 15.02 7.61
CA SER A 376 14.98 15.49 6.59
C SER A 376 14.95 14.56 5.37
N ASP A 377 16.05 13.83 5.17
CA ASP A 377 16.23 12.88 4.09
C ASP A 377 16.41 11.45 4.63
N PHE A 378 15.55 10.52 4.20
CA PHE A 378 15.24 9.26 4.88
C PHE A 378 14.62 9.47 6.27
N PRO A 379 13.39 10.04 6.35
CA PRO A 379 12.73 10.27 7.64
C PRO A 379 12.46 8.95 8.38
N PRO A 380 12.45 8.95 9.73
CA PRO A 380 12.20 7.75 10.50
C PRO A 380 10.75 7.27 10.31
N LEU A 381 10.53 5.97 10.52
CA LEU A 381 9.17 5.44 10.67
C LEU A 381 8.49 6.08 11.88
N GLU A 382 7.18 6.26 11.80
CA GLU A 382 6.36 6.82 12.88
C GLU A 382 6.02 5.74 13.92
N LEU A 383 6.94 5.49 14.86
CA LEU A 383 6.89 4.35 15.78
C LEU A 383 6.21 4.63 17.13
N THR A 384 5.56 5.78 17.29
CA THR A 384 4.92 6.21 18.54
C THR A 384 3.84 5.24 19.01
N GLU A 385 3.04 4.70 18.08
CA GLU A 385 1.95 3.79 18.42
C GLU A 385 2.48 2.46 18.98
N LEU A 386 3.50 1.88 18.35
CA LEU A 386 4.17 0.65 18.82
C LEU A 386 4.81 0.86 20.19
N THR A 387 5.50 1.99 20.39
CA THR A 387 6.10 2.33 21.70
C THR A 387 5.04 2.42 22.79
N ALA A 388 3.94 3.15 22.52
CA ALA A 388 2.84 3.30 23.46
C ALA A 388 2.14 1.98 23.79
N PHE A 389 2.01 1.08 22.81
CA PHE A 389 1.50 -0.28 23.02
C PHE A 389 2.40 -1.07 23.97
N LEU A 390 3.70 -1.09 23.74
CA LEU A 390 4.64 -1.81 24.58
C LEU A 390 4.66 -1.27 26.01
N ASP A 391 4.49 0.05 26.21
CA ASP A 391 4.40 0.67 27.54
C ASP A 391 3.08 0.34 28.25
N ARG A 392 1.99 0.27 27.49
CA ARG A 392 0.69 -0.15 28.00
C ARG A 392 0.73 -1.61 28.44
N TRP A 393 1.37 -2.49 27.67
CA TRP A 393 1.56 -3.89 28.05
C TRP A 393 2.29 -4.02 29.40
N LYS A 394 3.37 -3.25 29.62
CA LYS A 394 4.11 -3.27 30.89
C LYS A 394 3.24 -2.84 32.08
N ARG A 395 2.39 -1.83 31.91
CA ARG A 395 1.55 -1.27 32.98
C ARG A 395 0.30 -2.08 33.27
N ALA A 396 -0.36 -2.59 32.23
CA ALA A 396 -1.69 -3.19 32.34
C ALA A 396 -1.88 -4.41 31.41
N PRO A 397 -1.11 -5.50 31.59
CA PRO A 397 -1.13 -6.65 30.69
C PRO A 397 -2.51 -7.34 30.63
N HIS A 398 -3.21 -7.39 31.78
CA HIS A 398 -4.56 -7.95 31.85
C HIS A 398 -5.55 -7.17 30.99
N TRP A 399 -5.43 -5.84 30.94
CA TRP A 399 -6.32 -5.00 30.14
C TRP A 399 -6.07 -5.19 28.65
N VAL A 400 -4.80 -5.16 28.22
CA VAL A 400 -4.42 -5.39 26.81
C VAL A 400 -4.92 -6.77 26.33
N ARG A 401 -4.82 -7.81 27.18
CA ARG A 401 -5.38 -9.14 26.87
C ARG A 401 -6.90 -9.09 26.63
N GLN A 402 -7.66 -8.37 27.46
CA GLN A 402 -9.10 -8.22 27.23
C GLN A 402 -9.41 -7.43 25.96
N GLN A 403 -8.58 -6.45 25.60
CA GLN A 403 -8.74 -5.73 24.33
C GLN A 403 -8.57 -6.65 23.11
N VAL A 404 -7.65 -7.62 23.15
CA VAL A 404 -7.52 -8.61 22.07
C VAL A 404 -8.78 -9.46 21.95
N ARG A 405 -9.36 -9.91 23.06
CA ARG A 405 -10.60 -10.70 23.06
C ARG A 405 -11.77 -9.90 22.50
N LEU A 406 -11.90 -8.63 22.90
CA LEU A 406 -12.89 -7.73 22.34
C LEU A 406 -12.67 -7.50 20.83
N ALA A 407 -11.42 -7.29 20.41
CA ALA A 407 -11.07 -7.13 19.00
C ALA A 407 -11.42 -8.38 18.18
N ALA A 408 -11.13 -9.59 18.67
CA ALA A 408 -11.53 -10.83 18.03
C ALA A 408 -13.04 -10.98 17.89
N TRP A 409 -13.79 -10.64 18.93
CA TRP A 409 -15.25 -10.61 18.86
C TRP A 409 -15.77 -9.62 17.79
N LEU A 410 -15.20 -8.42 17.73
CA LEU A 410 -15.58 -7.41 16.74
C LEU A 410 -15.23 -7.82 15.31
N VAL A 411 -14.05 -8.40 15.08
CA VAL A 411 -13.64 -8.90 13.76
C VAL A 411 -14.55 -10.05 13.32
N ALA A 412 -14.83 -11.01 14.20
CA ALA A 412 -15.77 -12.09 13.92
C ALA A 412 -17.19 -11.57 13.58
N LEU A 413 -17.65 -10.51 14.27
CA LEU A 413 -18.93 -9.86 13.97
C LEU A 413 -18.91 -9.17 12.59
N ALA A 414 -17.83 -8.47 12.26
CA ALA A 414 -17.69 -7.78 10.98
C ALA A 414 -17.69 -8.76 9.79
N ARG A 415 -17.12 -9.97 9.97
CA ARG A 415 -17.11 -11.03 8.96
C ARG A 415 -18.49 -11.61 8.67
N ARG A 416 -19.43 -11.54 9.61
CA ARG A 416 -20.79 -12.07 9.47
C ARG A 416 -21.73 -11.16 8.66
N GLN A 417 -21.26 -10.00 8.19
CA GLN A 417 -22.12 -9.08 7.44
C GLN A 417 -22.51 -9.67 6.07
N PRO A 418 -23.82 -9.83 5.76
CA PRO A 418 -24.26 -10.16 4.42
C PRO A 418 -23.96 -9.01 3.44
N PRO A 419 -23.97 -9.26 2.12
CA PRO A 419 -23.78 -8.22 1.11
C PRO A 419 -24.73 -7.05 1.38
N ARG A 420 -24.18 -5.83 1.35
CA ARG A 420 -24.89 -4.60 1.69
C ARG A 420 -26.18 -4.47 0.88
N SER A 421 -27.32 -4.63 1.53
CA SER A 421 -28.55 -3.98 1.09
C SER A 421 -28.61 -2.58 1.73
N ALA A 422 -29.02 -1.59 0.94
CA ALA A 422 -29.14 -0.18 1.34
C ALA A 422 -29.85 0.12 2.70
N PRO A 423 -30.80 -0.68 3.24
CA PRO A 423 -31.51 -0.31 4.46
C PRO A 423 -30.70 -0.50 5.76
N ALA A 424 -29.71 -1.41 5.79
CA ALA A 424 -29.01 -1.76 7.03
C ALA A 424 -28.04 -0.65 7.50
N TRP A 425 -27.48 0.13 6.57
CA TRP A 425 -26.60 1.25 6.89
C TRP A 425 -27.36 2.45 7.48
N ALA A 426 -28.62 2.66 7.06
CA ALA A 426 -29.49 3.68 7.65
C ALA A 426 -29.78 3.37 9.12
N LEU A 427 -30.03 2.11 9.47
CA LEU A 427 -30.21 1.65 10.85
C LEU A 427 -28.93 1.76 11.69
N PHE A 428 -27.77 1.41 11.12
CA PHE A 428 -26.47 1.60 11.79
C PHE A 428 -26.16 3.09 12.04
N ASN A 429 -26.60 3.96 11.13
CA ASN A 429 -26.48 5.41 11.26
C ASN A 429 -27.43 6.02 12.31
N VAL A 430 -28.51 5.34 12.66
CA VAL A 430 -29.43 5.74 13.73
C VAL A 430 -28.97 5.23 15.10
N LEU A 431 -28.40 4.01 15.16
CA LEU A 431 -28.08 3.34 16.43
C LEU A 431 -26.74 3.78 17.06
N PHE A 432 -25.79 4.28 16.28
CA PHE A 432 -24.49 4.74 16.82
C PHE A 432 -24.28 6.23 16.51
N PRO A 433 -24.26 7.16 17.48
CA PRO A 433 -23.99 8.57 17.20
C PRO A 433 -22.61 8.78 16.56
N THR A 434 -22.45 9.84 15.76
CA THR A 434 -21.23 10.17 14.98
C THR A 434 -19.94 10.16 15.83
N ARG A 435 -20.03 10.57 17.11
CA ARG A 435 -18.92 10.55 18.07
C ARG A 435 -18.44 9.13 18.42
N TRP A 436 -19.37 8.19 18.54
CA TRP A 436 -19.05 6.78 18.82
C TRP A 436 -18.52 6.07 17.58
N ARG A 437 -19.04 6.40 16.39
CA ARG A 437 -18.47 5.93 15.12
C ARG A 437 -17.04 6.43 14.88
N ARG A 438 -16.77 7.73 15.13
CA ARG A 438 -15.40 8.26 15.10
C ARG A 438 -14.49 7.55 16.08
N ARG A 439 -14.93 7.29 17.32
CA ARG A 439 -14.12 6.54 18.30
C ARG A 439 -13.90 5.09 17.89
N LEU A 440 -14.91 4.41 17.36
CA LEU A 440 -14.80 3.03 16.85
C LEU A 440 -13.81 2.98 15.69
N LEU A 441 -13.95 3.85 14.68
CA LEU A 441 -13.00 3.98 13.58
C LEU A 441 -11.59 4.37 14.07
N GLN A 442 -11.47 5.24 15.07
CA GLN A 442 -10.19 5.57 15.75
C GLN A 442 -9.55 4.39 16.46
N THR A 443 -10.34 3.39 16.84
CA THR A 443 -9.84 2.19 17.53
C THR A 443 -9.68 0.97 16.61
N THR A 444 -10.39 0.92 15.48
CA THR A 444 -10.40 -0.25 14.57
C THR A 444 -9.58 -0.02 13.31
N LEU A 445 -9.58 1.19 12.76
CA LEU A 445 -8.88 1.57 11.54
C LEU A 445 -8.35 3.01 11.72
N PRO A 446 -7.30 3.20 12.56
CA PRO A 446 -6.86 4.54 12.98
C PRO A 446 -6.62 5.52 11.83
N TRP A 447 -6.19 5.02 10.66
CA TRP A 447 -5.97 5.79 9.44
C TRP A 447 -7.24 6.35 8.79
N LEU A 448 -8.43 5.76 9.00
CA LEU A 448 -9.71 6.32 8.52
C LEU A 448 -10.23 7.49 9.37
N SER A 449 -9.57 7.77 10.49
CA SER A 449 -10.20 8.51 11.59
C SER A 449 -9.38 9.66 12.15
N ARG A 450 -8.10 9.74 11.76
CA ARG A 450 -7.20 10.82 12.11
C ARG A 450 -6.68 11.39 10.80
N ARG A 451 -7.23 12.57 10.49
CA ARG A 451 -7.17 13.32 9.24
C ARG A 451 -8.39 13.01 8.40
#